data_AF-A0A158GKF8-F1
#
_entry.id   AF-A0A158GKF8-F1
#
_cell.length_a   1.000
_cell.length_b   1.000
_cell.length_c   1.000
_cell.angle_alpha   90.00
_cell.angle_beta   90.00
_cell.angle_gamma   90.00
#
_symmetry.space_group_name_H-M   'P 1'
#
loop_
_entity.id
_entity.type
_entity.pdbx_description
1 polymer ?
#
loop_
_entity_poly.entity_id
_entity_poly.type
_entity_poly.pdbx_seq_one_letter_code
_entity_poly.pdbx_strand_id
1 'polypeptide(L)' 'MTMQIEPGMTFAEWTVEAEADARRVLDRTTGDVTWLLGSSDDMRQVFNEGYSPADYVQSQLARSVE' A
#
# COMPACT_ATOMS: atom_id res chain seq x y z
N MET A 1 -1.52 17.82 2.32
CA MET A 1 -0.11 17.52 2.62
C MET A 1 0.20 16.22 1.91
N THR A 2 0.94 16.26 0.80
CA THR A 2 1.43 15.05 0.14
C THR A 2 2.62 14.53 0.95
N MET A 3 2.39 13.50 1.75
CA MET A 3 3.47 12.74 2.37
C MET A 3 4.09 11.90 1.25
N GLN A 4 5.33 12.23 0.88
CA GLN A 4 6.08 11.54 -0.16
C GLN A 4 6.75 10.29 0.45
N ILE A 5 7.07 9.29 -0.37
CA ILE A 5 7.90 8.14 0.04
C ILE A 5 9.17 8.65 0.74
N GLU A 6 9.53 8.02 1.87
CA GLU A 6 10.77 8.39 2.57
C GLU A 6 11.99 8.22 1.65
N PRO A 7 12.89 9.22 1.60
CA PRO A 7 14.03 9.18 0.69
C PRO A 7 14.92 7.97 1.00
N GLY A 8 14.92 6.99 0.11
CA GLY A 8 15.74 5.77 0.21
C GLY A 8 14.96 4.46 0.41
N MET A 9 13.64 4.50 0.57
CA MET A 9 12.82 3.28 0.66
C MET A 9 12.81 2.53 -0.67
N THR A 10 13.19 1.26 -0.65
CA THR A 10 13.12 0.40 -1.85
C THR A 10 11.69 -0.06 -2.11
N PHE A 11 11.40 -0.47 -3.34
CA PHE A 11 10.08 -1.03 -3.68
C PHE A 11 9.70 -2.24 -2.81
N ALA A 12 10.68 -3.09 -2.47
CA ALA A 12 10.44 -4.25 -1.62
C ALA A 12 10.05 -3.83 -0.19
N GLU A 13 10.73 -2.85 0.39
CA GLU A 13 10.38 -2.29 1.70
C GLU A 13 9.01 -1.61 1.67
N TRP A 14 8.74 -0.85 0.62
CA TRP A 14 7.45 -0.19 0.41
C TRP A 14 6.29 -1.18 0.34
N THR A 15 6.45 -2.31 -0.37
CA THR A 15 5.40 -3.34 -0.45
C THR A 15 5.16 -3.99 0.92
N VAL A 16 6.21 -4.28 1.68
CA VAL A 16 6.07 -4.85 3.03
C VAL A 16 5.35 -3.88 3.96
N GLU A 17 5.64 -2.58 3.87
CA GLU A 17 4.95 -1.53 4.62
C GLU A 17 3.47 -1.41 4.21
N ALA A 18 3.18 -1.45 2.90
CA ALA A 18 1.81 -1.44 2.39
C ALA A 18 1.02 -2.67 2.85
N GLU A 19 1.63 -3.85 2.88
CA GLU A 19 1.03 -5.07 3.44
C GLU A 19 0.76 -4.96 4.94
N ALA A 20 1.73 -4.43 5.70
CA ALA A 20 1.58 -4.23 7.12
C ALA A 20 0.46 -3.22 7.44
N ASP A 21 0.39 -2.12 6.69
CA ASP A 21 -0.65 -1.10 6.85
C ASP A 21 -2.03 -1.63 6.47
N ALA A 22 -2.16 -2.35 5.35
CA ALA A 22 -3.38 -3.04 4.96
C ALA A 22 -3.90 -4.00 6.04
N ARG A 23 -3.01 -4.81 6.63
CA ARG A 23 -3.37 -5.72 7.74
C ARG A 23 -3.82 -4.95 8.97
N ARG A 24 -3.14 -3.85 9.30
CA ARG A 24 -3.47 -3.00 10.43
C ARG A 24 -4.83 -2.34 10.28
N VAL A 25 -5.14 -1.78 9.10
CA VAL A 25 -6.42 -1.10 8.85
C VAL A 25 -7.59 -2.09 8.82
N LEU A 26 -7.37 -3.30 8.32
CA LEU A 26 -8.39 -4.36 8.31
C LEU A 26 -8.58 -5.07 9.66
N ASP A 27 -7.83 -4.68 10.70
CA ASP A 27 -7.76 -5.38 12.00
C ASP A 27 -7.50 -6.89 11.85
N ARG A 28 -6.71 -7.27 10.83
CA ARG A 28 -6.40 -8.67 10.52
C ARG A 28 -4.96 -8.99 10.85
N THR A 29 -4.76 -9.74 11.94
CA THR A 29 -3.46 -10.26 12.35
C THR A 29 -2.96 -11.36 11.41
N THR A 30 -3.89 -12.11 10.81
CA THR A 30 -3.64 -13.19 9.86
C THR A 30 -4.70 -13.19 8.77
N GLY A 31 -4.27 -13.09 7.52
CA GLY A 31 -5.15 -13.07 6.36
C GLY A 31 -4.41 -12.60 5.13
N ASP A 32 -4.80 -13.15 3.98
CA ASP A 32 -4.34 -12.65 2.69
C ASP A 32 -4.91 -11.24 2.47
N VAL A 33 -4.04 -10.28 2.18
CA VAL A 33 -4.38 -8.89 1.85
C VAL A 33 -4.02 -8.57 0.40
N THR A 34 -3.60 -9.56 -0.38
CA THR A 34 -3.20 -9.37 -1.78
C THR A 34 -4.38 -8.98 -2.65
N TRP A 35 -5.60 -9.37 -2.26
CA TRP A 35 -6.84 -8.92 -2.89
C TRP A 35 -7.05 -7.40 -2.79
N LEU A 36 -6.51 -6.73 -1.77
CA LEU A 36 -6.61 -5.28 -1.58
C LEU A 36 -5.48 -4.53 -2.30
N LEU A 37 -4.27 -5.09 -2.26
CA LEU A 37 -3.07 -4.41 -2.75
C LEU A 37 -2.83 -4.63 -4.25
N GLY A 38 -3.74 -5.30 -4.96
CA GLY A 38 -3.64 -5.48 -6.40
C GLY A 38 -2.39 -6.24 -6.88
N SER A 39 -2.04 -6.05 -8.14
CA SER A 39 -0.87 -6.70 -8.76
C SER A 39 0.41 -5.91 -8.49
N SER A 40 1.56 -6.59 -8.51
CA SER A 40 2.87 -5.93 -8.32
C SER A 40 3.14 -4.80 -9.33
N ASP A 41 2.56 -4.85 -10.53
CA ASP A 41 2.69 -3.81 -11.55
C ASP A 41 1.99 -2.50 -11.14
N ASP A 42 0.78 -2.61 -10.58
CA ASP A 42 0.01 -1.47 -10.03
C ASP A 42 0.74 -0.83 -8.86
N MET A 43 1.20 -1.64 -7.91
CA MET A 43 2.04 -1.18 -6.80
C MET A 43 3.30 -0.47 -7.30
N ARG A 44 3.93 -0.98 -8.37
CA ARG A 44 5.15 -0.41 -8.93
C ARG A 44 4.89 0.95 -9.57
N GLN A 45 3.75 1.13 -10.23
CA GLN A 45 3.37 2.43 -10.79
C GLN A 45 3.23 3.45 -9.67
N VAL A 46 2.44 3.13 -8.64
CA VAL A 46 2.18 3.99 -7.48
C VAL A 46 3.47 4.35 -6.73
N PHE A 47 4.37 3.37 -6.56
CA PHE A 47 5.70 3.60 -6.00
C PHE A 47 6.52 4.61 -6.83
N ASN A 48 6.54 4.48 -8.15
CA ASN A 48 7.25 5.42 -9.03
C ASN A 48 6.61 6.82 -9.03
N GLU A 49 5.31 6.91 -8.80
CA GLU A 49 4.59 8.18 -8.64
C GLU A 49 4.87 8.86 -7.29
N GLY A 50 5.56 8.18 -6.36
CA GLY A 50 6.02 8.76 -5.09
C GLY A 50 4.99 8.71 -3.97
N TYR A 51 3.98 7.85 -4.08
CA TYR A 51 2.95 7.65 -3.06
C TYR A 51 3.47 6.85 -1.87
N SER A 52 3.13 7.27 -0.65
CA SER A 52 3.40 6.49 0.56
C SER A 52 2.55 5.21 0.62
N PRO A 53 3.05 4.15 1.27
CA PRO A 53 2.33 2.87 1.37
C PRO A 53 0.96 3.02 2.05
N ALA A 54 0.85 3.87 3.08
CA ALA A 54 -0.42 4.14 3.75
C ALA A 54 -1.45 4.84 2.84
N ASP A 55 -1.01 5.77 1.98
CA ASP A 55 -1.90 6.48 1.05
C ASP A 55 -2.43 5.53 -0.04
N TYR A 56 -1.56 4.63 -0.51
CA TYR A 56 -1.95 3.55 -1.40
C TYR A 56 -3.02 2.65 -0.79
N VAL A 57 -2.79 2.16 0.44
CA VAL A 57 -3.74 1.29 1.15
C VAL A 57 -5.08 1.99 1.35
N GLN A 58 -5.08 3.25 1.78
CA GLN A 58 -6.33 4.00 1.93
C GLN A 58 -7.06 4.20 0.60
N SER A 59 -6.33 4.46 -0.48
CA SER A 59 -6.92 4.58 -1.83
C SER A 59 -7.55 3.28 -2.29
N GLN A 60 -6.91 2.13 -2.04
CA GLN A 60 -7.46 0.81 -2.38
C GLN A 60 -8.70 0.47 -1.54
N LEU A 61 -8.69 0.84 -0.26
CA LEU A 61 -9.84 0.65 0.63
C LEU A 61 -11.04 1.48 0.18
N ALA A 62 -10.83 2.75 -0.17
CA ALA A 62 -11.89 3.60 -0.69
C ALA A 62 -12.54 3.01 -1.94
N ARG A 63 -11.74 2.43 -2.85
CA ARG A 63 -12.20 1.77 -4.07
C ARG A 63 -12.89 0.42 -3.83
N SER A 64 -12.59 -0.27 -2.75
CA SER A 64 -13.14 -1.60 -2.44
C SER A 64 -14.54 -1.55 -1.81
N VAL A 65 -15.00 -0.37 -1.37
CA VAL A 65 -16.30 -0.16 -0.72
C VAL A 65 -17.36 0.36 -1.70
N GLU A 66 -16.98 0.73 -2.92
CA GLU A 66 -17.86 1.10 -4.03
C GLU A 66 -18.37 -0.12 -4.82
#